data_AF-A0A437AKX5-F1
#
_entry.id   AF-A0A437AKX5-F1
#
_cell.length_a   1.000
_cell.length_b   1.000
_cell.length_c   1.000
_cell.angle_alpha   90.00
_cell.angle_beta   90.00
_cell.angle_gamma   90.00
#
_symmetry.space_group_name_H-M   'P 1'
#
loop_
_entity.id
_entity.type
_entity.pdbx_description
1 polymer ?
#
loop_
_entity_poly.entity_id
_entity_poly.type
_entity_poly.pdbx_seq_one_letter_code
_entity_poly.pdbx_strand_id
1 'polypeptide(L)'
;MGNCCGICTDGTKSMTGKNVGFKSFFQTANYKHITFTHCLIHREALAAKKLTPELNDMLQNVVKIINFIKSQALNSRLFSNLCKDRDSNYTSLLLHAEVRWLSRGQSLKRFLLLKDEIKIFLNKQKCKFADF
;
A
#
# COMPACT_ATOMS: atom_id res chain seq x y z
N MET A 1 -4.35 32.61 17.16
CA MET A 1 -4.06 32.30 15.73
C MET A 1 -2.94 31.28 15.70
N GLY A 2 -3.14 30.14 15.02
CA GLY A 2 -2.12 29.09 14.95
C GLY A 2 -1.04 29.45 13.94
N ASN A 3 0.22 29.55 14.37
CA ASN A 3 1.36 29.69 13.46
C ASN A 3 1.57 28.37 12.70
N CYS A 4 1.39 28.40 11.38
CA CYS A 4 1.71 27.26 10.52
C CYS A 4 3.24 27.12 10.44
N CYS A 5 3.80 26.04 10.99
CA CYS A 5 5.25 25.81 10.97
C CYS A 5 5.72 24.94 9.79
N GLY A 6 4.80 24.27 9.09
CA GLY A 6 5.15 23.38 8.00
C GLY A 6 4.00 22.97 7.10
N ILE A 7 4.35 22.70 5.85
CA ILE A 7 3.42 22.32 4.78
C ILE A 7 3.97 21.10 4.05
N CYS A 8 3.13 20.09 3.92
CA CYS A 8 3.42 18.88 3.16
C CYS A 8 2.71 18.96 1.80
N THR A 9 3.45 18.89 0.69
CA THR A 9 2.88 19.00 -0.66
C THR A 9 2.98 17.69 -1.42
N ASP A 10 2.09 17.47 -2.39
CA ASP A 10 2.11 16.30 -3.28
C ASP A 10 3.25 16.35 -4.32
N GLY A 11 4.08 17.39 -4.32
CA GLY A 11 5.21 17.53 -5.23
C GLY A 11 4.87 18.02 -6.63
N THR A 12 3.59 18.29 -6.94
CA THR A 12 3.19 18.78 -8.26
C THR A 12 3.86 20.13 -8.59
N LYS A 13 3.99 20.44 -9.88
CA LYS A 13 4.62 21.70 -10.33
C LYS A 13 3.87 22.94 -9.81
N SER A 14 2.56 22.87 -9.67
CA SER A 14 1.75 23.93 -9.06
C SER A 14 2.06 24.15 -7.57
N MET A 15 2.54 23.13 -6.86
CA MET A 15 2.89 23.24 -5.44
C MET A 15 4.37 23.59 -5.21
N THR A 16 5.27 23.05 -6.03
CA THR A 16 6.74 23.11 -5.82
C THR A 16 7.48 23.94 -6.86
N GLY A 17 6.79 24.51 -7.85
CA GLY A 17 7.36 25.32 -8.91
C GLY A 17 8.18 26.50 -8.37
N LYS A 18 9.35 26.73 -8.97
CA LYS A 18 10.27 27.79 -8.55
C LYS A 18 9.75 29.20 -8.87
N ASN A 19 9.08 29.35 -10.01
CA ASN A 19 8.60 30.65 -10.49
C ASN A 19 7.10 30.83 -10.21
N VAL A 20 6.32 29.80 -10.51
CA VAL A 20 4.85 29.79 -10.35
C VAL A 20 4.47 28.54 -9.55
N GLY A 21 4.58 28.62 -8.23
CA GLY A 21 4.23 27.52 -7.34
C GLY A 21 3.79 28.01 -5.96
N PHE A 22 2.98 27.21 -5.27
CA PHE A 22 2.53 27.51 -3.92
C PHE A 22 3.71 27.77 -2.96
N LYS A 23 4.77 26.97 -3.04
CA LYS A 23 6.00 27.21 -2.27
C LYS A 23 6.67 28.55 -2.62
N SER A 24 6.76 28.91 -3.90
CA SER A 24 7.40 30.17 -4.30
C SER A 24 6.61 31.38 -3.80
N PHE A 25 5.28 31.31 -3.75
CA PHE A 25 4.43 32.35 -3.16
C PHE A 25 4.81 32.66 -1.70
N PHE A 26 4.94 31.63 -0.85
CA PHE A 26 5.34 31.80 0.55
C PHE A 26 6.77 32.33 0.71
N GLN A 27 7.67 31.92 -0.18
CA GLN A 27 9.05 32.40 -0.19
C GLN A 27 9.11 33.90 -0.55
N THR A 28 8.36 34.34 -1.56
CA THR A 28 8.24 35.75 -1.96
C THR A 28 7.59 36.61 -0.87
N ALA A 29 6.60 36.07 -0.16
CA ALA A 29 5.94 36.74 0.97
C ALA A 29 6.75 36.68 2.29
N ASN A 30 8.01 36.26 2.25
CA ASN A 30 8.96 36.22 3.37
C ASN A 30 8.54 35.33 4.56
N TYR A 31 7.72 34.30 4.32
CA TYR A 31 7.36 33.28 5.32
C TYR A 31 8.46 32.21 5.48
N LYS A 32 9.67 32.64 5.86
CA LYS A 32 10.85 31.75 5.99
C LYS A 32 10.74 30.71 7.11
N HIS A 33 9.84 30.91 8.07
CA HIS A 33 9.62 29.98 9.18
C HIS A 33 8.84 28.72 8.78
N ILE A 34 8.23 28.70 7.58
CA ILE A 34 7.42 27.57 7.12
C ILE A 34 8.30 26.55 6.40
N THR A 35 8.34 25.34 6.95
CA THR A 35 9.08 24.23 6.34
C THR A 35 8.23 23.50 5.31
N PHE A 36 8.72 23.39 4.07
CA PHE A 36 8.06 22.63 3.02
C PHE A 36 8.67 21.23 2.91
N THR A 37 7.84 20.20 3.13
CA THR A 37 8.21 18.82 2.89
C THR A 37 7.39 18.24 1.75
N HIS A 38 7.95 17.22 1.09
CA HIS A 38 7.20 16.45 0.12
C HIS A 38 6.44 15.34 0.85
N CYS A 39 5.23 15.06 0.39
CA CYS A 39 4.40 13.99 0.89
C CYS A 39 5.16 12.67 0.82
N LEU A 40 5.54 12.14 1.99
CA LEU A 40 6.22 10.85 2.12
C LEU A 40 5.45 9.77 1.39
N ILE A 41 4.13 9.89 1.48
CA ILE A 41 3.17 9.05 0.82
C ILE A 41 3.35 9.09 -0.71
N HIS A 42 3.40 10.29 -1.30
CA HIS A 42 3.64 10.39 -2.75
C HIS A 42 5.05 9.88 -3.16
N ARG A 43 6.07 10.06 -2.31
CA ARG A 43 7.44 9.58 -2.61
C ARG A 43 7.53 8.06 -2.65
N GLU A 44 6.97 7.37 -1.67
CA GLU A 44 7.03 5.92 -1.61
C GLU A 44 6.15 5.31 -2.73
N ALA A 45 5.06 5.97 -3.14
CA ALA A 45 4.31 5.58 -4.35
C ALA A 45 5.15 5.68 -5.63
N LEU A 46 5.92 6.77 -5.80
CA LEU A 46 6.84 6.94 -6.93
C LEU A 46 7.97 5.92 -6.89
N ALA A 47 8.50 5.58 -5.71
CA ALA A 47 9.52 4.55 -5.56
C ALA A 47 8.98 3.16 -5.94
N ALA A 48 7.75 2.84 -5.52
CA ALA A 48 7.09 1.58 -5.89
C ALA A 48 6.80 1.47 -7.40
N LYS A 49 6.69 2.58 -8.13
CA LYS A 49 6.60 2.55 -9.60
C LYS A 49 7.91 2.20 -10.30
N LYS A 50 9.05 2.30 -9.61
CA LYS A 50 10.39 1.97 -10.13
C LYS A 50 10.82 0.54 -9.81
N LEU A 51 9.90 -0.32 -9.33
CA LEU A 51 10.20 -1.73 -9.12
C LEU A 51 10.48 -2.42 -10.47
N THR A 52 11.32 -3.46 -10.46
CA THR A 52 11.58 -4.23 -11.67
C THR A 52 10.29 -4.89 -12.17
N PRO A 53 10.17 -5.15 -13.49
CA PRO A 53 8.97 -5.79 -14.05
C PRO A 53 8.60 -7.10 -13.34
N GLU A 54 9.59 -7.92 -13.00
CA GLU A 54 9.39 -9.22 -12.36
C GLU A 54 8.76 -9.07 -10.96
N LEU A 55 9.23 -8.11 -10.18
CA LEU A 55 8.70 -7.85 -8.84
C LEU A 55 7.29 -7.24 -8.92
N ASN A 56 7.02 -6.42 -9.92
CA ASN A 56 5.69 -5.86 -10.13
C ASN A 56 4.69 -6.97 -10.50
N ASP A 57 5.06 -7.89 -11.39
CA ASP A 57 4.21 -9.03 -11.76
C ASP A 57 3.90 -9.94 -10.56
N MET A 58 4.90 -10.22 -9.73
CA MET A 58 4.72 -10.98 -8.48
C MET A 58 3.73 -10.28 -7.55
N LEU A 59 3.87 -8.96 -7.35
CA LEU A 59 2.96 -8.18 -6.54
C LEU A 59 1.53 -8.18 -7.10
N GLN A 60 1.36 -8.12 -8.42
CA GLN A 60 0.03 -8.21 -9.04
C GLN A 60 -0.62 -9.58 -8.81
N ASN A 61 0.16 -10.66 -8.85
CA ASN A 61 -0.34 -12.00 -8.52
C ASN A 61 -0.77 -12.11 -7.05
N VAL A 62 0.04 -11.57 -6.13
CA VAL A 62 -0.33 -11.47 -4.70
C VAL A 62 -1.64 -10.72 -4.51
N VAL A 63 -1.82 -9.57 -5.17
CA VAL A 63 -3.06 -8.79 -5.12
C VAL A 63 -4.26 -9.59 -5.63
N LYS A 64 -4.12 -10.33 -6.74
CA LYS A 64 -5.20 -11.19 -7.27
C LYS A 64 -5.62 -12.26 -6.26
N ILE A 65 -4.67 -12.91 -5.59
CA ILE A 65 -4.94 -13.94 -4.58
C ILE A 65 -5.64 -13.34 -3.36
N ILE A 66 -5.14 -12.22 -2.84
CA ILE A 66 -5.75 -11.49 -1.73
C ILE A 66 -7.19 -11.12 -2.07
N ASN A 67 -7.41 -10.55 -3.26
CA ASN A 67 -8.73 -10.14 -3.73
C ASN A 67 -9.66 -11.33 -3.86
N PHE A 68 -9.20 -12.48 -4.36
CA PHE A 68 -10.00 -13.70 -4.41
C PHE A 68 -10.48 -14.13 -3.01
N ILE A 69 -9.57 -14.21 -2.03
CA ILE A 69 -9.91 -14.59 -0.65
C ILE A 69 -10.88 -13.57 -0.03
N LYS A 70 -10.69 -12.28 -0.32
CA LYS A 70 -11.48 -11.18 0.25
C LYS A 70 -12.80 -10.90 -0.47
N SER A 71 -12.94 -11.33 -1.73
CA SER A 71 -14.10 -11.03 -2.57
C SER A 71 -15.42 -11.57 -2.02
N GLN A 72 -15.36 -12.65 -1.23
CA GLN A 72 -16.54 -13.27 -0.65
C GLN A 72 -16.39 -13.36 0.87
N ALA A 73 -17.46 -12.98 1.59
CA ALA A 73 -17.50 -13.03 3.04
C ALA A 73 -17.24 -14.45 3.57
N LEU A 74 -17.76 -15.47 2.88
CA LEU A 74 -17.52 -16.87 3.21
C LEU A 74 -16.03 -17.24 3.10
N ASN A 75 -15.36 -16.86 2.00
CA ASN A 75 -13.93 -17.13 1.81
C ASN A 75 -13.08 -16.46 2.88
N SER A 76 -13.40 -15.21 3.22
CA SER A 76 -12.72 -14.49 4.30
C SER A 76 -12.88 -15.17 5.66
N ARG A 77 -14.10 -15.64 5.97
CA ARG A 77 -14.38 -16.36 7.22
C ARG A 77 -13.66 -17.71 7.27
N LEU A 78 -13.74 -18.50 6.19
CA LEU A 78 -13.07 -19.80 6.10
C LEU A 78 -11.56 -19.68 6.20
N PHE A 79 -10.97 -18.68 5.53
CA PHE A 79 -9.54 -18.38 5.64
C PHE A 79 -9.16 -17.97 7.07
N SER A 80 -9.98 -17.13 7.72
CA SER A 80 -9.74 -16.70 9.10
C SER A 80 -9.78 -17.86 10.08
N ASN A 81 -10.74 -18.78 9.94
CA ASN A 81 -10.81 -20.00 10.75
C ASN A 81 -9.59 -20.89 10.51
N LEU A 82 -9.20 -21.11 9.25
CA LEU A 82 -7.99 -21.88 8.93
C LEU A 82 -6.74 -21.30 9.61
N CYS A 83 -6.58 -19.98 9.60
CA CYS A 83 -5.45 -19.32 10.26
C CYS A 83 -5.49 -19.48 11.79
N LYS A 84 -6.69 -19.46 12.41
CA LYS A 84 -6.84 -19.67 13.86
C LYS A 84 -6.53 -21.11 14.25
N ASP A 85 -7.02 -22.08 13.48
CA ASP A 85 -6.77 -23.51 13.72
C ASP A 85 -5.27 -23.86 13.63
N ARG A 86 -4.51 -23.02 12.93
CA ARG A 86 -3.08 -23.15 12.68
C ARG A 86 -2.20 -22.29 13.59
N ASP A 87 -2.81 -21.56 14.51
CA ASP A 87 -2.13 -20.57 15.36
C ASP A 87 -1.22 -19.61 14.56
N SER A 88 -1.71 -19.19 13.40
CA SER A 88 -0.92 -18.35 12.49
C SER A 88 -0.75 -16.92 13.03
N ASN A 89 0.35 -16.26 12.66
CA ASN A 89 0.68 -14.88 13.04
C ASN A 89 -0.44 -13.85 12.75
N TYR A 90 -1.29 -14.14 11.77
CA TYR A 90 -2.41 -13.28 11.39
C TYR A 90 -3.62 -14.13 11.00
N THR A 91 -4.82 -13.59 11.23
CA THR A 91 -6.09 -14.25 10.90
C THR A 91 -6.77 -13.66 9.67
N SER A 92 -6.15 -12.67 9.01
CA SER A 92 -6.70 -12.05 7.80
C SER A 92 -5.64 -11.32 6.99
N LEU A 93 -5.81 -11.36 5.66
CA LEU A 93 -5.00 -10.58 4.72
C LEU A 93 -5.41 -9.11 4.68
N LEU A 94 -4.48 -8.25 4.28
CA LEU A 94 -4.74 -6.82 4.06
C LEU A 94 -5.21 -6.62 2.61
N LEU A 95 -6.31 -5.89 2.42
CA LEU A 95 -6.77 -5.54 1.07
C LEU A 95 -5.85 -4.45 0.50
N HIS A 96 -5.35 -4.64 -0.71
CA HIS A 96 -4.63 -3.59 -1.42
C HIS A 96 -5.65 -2.63 -2.07
N ALA A 97 -5.67 -1.37 -1.63
CA ALA A 97 -6.42 -0.31 -2.30
C ALA A 97 -5.42 0.71 -2.88
N GLU A 98 -5.52 1.00 -4.17
CA GLU A 98 -4.58 1.91 -4.87
C GLU A 98 -4.52 3.31 -4.23
N VAL A 99 -5.60 3.73 -3.57
CA VAL A 99 -5.74 5.05 -2.94
C VAL A 99 -5.07 5.14 -1.55
N ARG A 100 -4.83 3.99 -0.88
CA ARG A 100 -4.15 3.87 0.43
C ARG A 100 -2.98 2.88 0.32
N TRP A 101 -1.96 3.32 -0.41
CA TRP A 101 -0.84 2.53 -0.91
C TRP A 101 0.29 2.29 0.12
N LEU A 102 0.17 2.78 1.37
CA LEU A 102 1.00 2.39 2.54
C LEU A 102 1.01 0.86 2.85
N SER A 103 0.33 0.06 2.03
CA SER A 103 -0.02 -1.32 2.28
C SER A 103 0.63 -2.32 1.32
N ARG A 104 1.39 -1.95 0.27
CA ARG A 104 1.98 -2.98 -0.63
C ARG A 104 3.02 -3.84 0.09
N GLY A 105 3.99 -3.21 0.75
CA GLY A 105 5.00 -3.91 1.53
C GLY A 105 4.39 -4.68 2.71
N GLN A 106 3.43 -4.09 3.42
CA GLN A 106 2.76 -4.75 4.54
C GLN A 106 1.86 -5.92 4.10
N SER A 107 1.14 -5.77 2.99
CA SER A 107 0.33 -6.83 2.40
C SER A 107 1.21 -7.97 1.93
N LEU A 108 2.34 -7.67 1.27
CA LEU A 108 3.32 -8.68 0.86
C LEU A 108 3.93 -9.38 2.07
N LYS A 109 4.36 -8.64 3.10
CA LYS A 109 4.89 -9.22 4.35
C LYS A 109 3.88 -10.18 4.98
N ARG A 110 2.62 -9.75 5.12
CA ARG A 110 1.57 -10.59 5.70
C ARG A 110 1.23 -11.79 4.82
N PHE A 111 1.22 -11.61 3.50
CA PHE A 111 1.03 -12.70 2.54
C PHE A 111 2.12 -13.77 2.71
N LEU A 112 3.38 -13.37 2.80
CA LEU A 112 4.50 -14.29 3.01
C LEU A 112 4.41 -15.03 4.36
N LEU A 113 4.00 -14.34 5.42
CA LEU A 113 3.81 -14.94 6.75
C LEU A 113 2.60 -15.88 6.83
N LEU A 114 1.72 -15.87 5.84
CA LEU A 114 0.55 -16.76 5.72
C LEU A 114 0.64 -17.68 4.49
N LYS A 115 1.82 -17.84 3.91
CA LYS A 115 2.00 -18.54 2.62
C LYS A 115 1.43 -19.95 2.65
N ASP A 116 1.63 -20.68 3.73
CA ASP A 116 1.17 -22.06 3.86
C ASP A 116 -0.34 -22.15 4.06
N GLU A 117 -0.95 -21.21 4.79
CA GLU A 117 -2.41 -21.12 4.97
C GLU A 117 -3.07 -20.78 3.65
N ILE A 118 -2.47 -19.85 2.90
CA ILE A 118 -2.94 -19.46 1.56
C ILE A 118 -2.90 -20.66 0.62
N LYS A 119 -1.79 -21.40 0.55
CA LYS A 119 -1.70 -22.61 -0.29
C LYS A 119 -2.77 -23.63 0.05
N ILE A 120 -2.97 -23.90 1.34
CA ILE A 120 -3.98 -24.86 1.79
C ILE A 120 -5.40 -24.37 1.48
N PHE A 121 -5.68 -23.09 1.67
CA PHE A 121 -6.96 -22.49 1.33
C PHE A 121 -7.24 -22.58 -0.18
N LEU A 122 -6.28 -22.22 -1.03
CA LEU A 122 -6.44 -22.21 -2.49
C LEU A 122 -6.65 -23.63 -3.04
N ASN A 123 -5.89 -24.62 -2.52
CA ASN A 123 -6.09 -26.03 -2.85
C ASN A 123 -7.49 -26.53 -2.48
N LYS A 124 -7.97 -26.21 -1.27
CA LYS A 124 -9.33 -26.58 -0.83
C LYS A 124 -10.43 -25.96 -1.71
N GLN A 125 -10.22 -24.73 -2.18
CA GLN A 125 -11.17 -24.04 -3.06
C GLN A 125 -11.04 -24.43 -4.54
N LYS A 126 -10.12 -25.36 -4.90
CA LYS A 126 -9.79 -25.73 -6.28
C LYS A 126 -9.56 -24.49 -7.16
N CYS A 127 -8.90 -23.48 -6.60
CA CYS A 127 -8.70 -22.21 -7.27
C CYS A 127 -7.52 -22.30 -8.24
N LYS A 128 -7.64 -21.65 -9.41
CA LYS A 128 -6.57 -21.57 -10.43
C LYS A 128 -5.26 -20.93 -9.96
N PHE A 129 -5.25 -20.35 -8.76
CA PHE A 129 -4.07 -19.76 -8.15
C PHE A 129 -3.32 -20.73 -7.21
N ALA A 130 -3.74 -22.01 -7.14
CA ALA A 130 -3.16 -23.00 -6.23
C ALA A 130 -1.67 -23.28 -6.45
N ASP A 131 -1.16 -23.06 -7.68
CA ASP A 131 0.23 -23.36 -8.06
C ASP A 131 1.20 -22.17 -7.91
N PHE A 132 0.83 -21.12 -7.15
CA PHE A 132 1.70 -19.97 -6.90
C PHE A 132 2.80 -20.24 -5.84
#